data_AF-A0AAV7LQ68-F1
#
_entry.id   AF-A0AAV7LQ68-F1
#
_cell.length_a   1.000
_cell.length_b   1.000
_cell.length_c   1.000
_cell.angle_alpha   90.00
_cell.angle_beta   90.00
_cell.angle_gamma   90.00
#
_symmetry.space_group_name_H-M   'P 1'
#
loop_
_entity.id
_entity.type
_entity.pdbx_description
1 polymer ?
#
loop_
_entity_poly.entity_id
_entity_poly.type
_entity_poly.pdbx_seq_one_letter_code
_entity_poly.pdbx_strand_id
1 'polypeptide(L)'
;MPGNKPSNKHLGKPARQLLFLEALRQNRTPPSAPQEHLTNQSSDMADASQGATMDRILQEISAVGRRLEGMDSRMISLTEETKSMRLDIAGFQSRVTTLEQRVMTMETQATLATDRDHKLLYIHSKVIDLEDRSRRDNVRFLGFPKEIEGADAQSFLKNILPQLTGLTFDPPLEFQRAHRLGPKRREGGPTTLDLSLLASYTHAGTSAFTKSVHAGPFPYERPPDTNDGRLLQRDQ
;
A
#
# COMPACT_ATOMS: atom_id res chain seq x y z
N MET A 1 -2.52 -36.05 2.25
CA MET A 1 -2.82 -36.71 0.96
C MET A 1 -4.30 -36.55 0.68
N PRO A 2 -4.76 -36.29 -0.56
CA PRO A 2 -4.06 -36.22 -1.85
C PRO A 2 -3.87 -34.76 -2.30
N GLY A 3 -2.97 -34.36 -3.20
CA GLY A 3 -2.24 -35.10 -4.22
C GLY A 3 -2.34 -34.31 -5.52
N ASN A 4 -1.70 -33.14 -5.58
CA ASN A 4 -1.69 -32.30 -6.78
C ASN A 4 -0.58 -32.80 -7.73
N LYS A 5 -0.97 -33.44 -8.83
CA LYS A 5 -0.07 -33.90 -9.89
C LYS A 5 0.31 -32.73 -10.79
N PRO A 6 1.60 -32.50 -11.11
CA PRO A 6 1.96 -31.82 -12.33
C PRO A 6 2.04 -32.81 -13.50
N SER A 7 1.41 -32.38 -14.59
CA SER A 7 1.29 -33.04 -15.89
C SER A 7 2.65 -33.33 -16.54
N ASN A 8 2.86 -34.60 -16.87
CA ASN A 8 3.96 -35.13 -17.65
C ASN A 8 3.83 -34.75 -19.14
N LYS A 9 4.60 -33.77 -19.62
CA LYS A 9 4.88 -33.58 -21.07
C LYS A 9 6.23 -32.90 -21.28
N HIS A 10 7.29 -33.69 -21.49
CA HIS A 10 8.30 -33.49 -22.55
C HIS A 10 9.33 -34.64 -22.48
N LEU A 11 8.99 -35.75 -23.15
CA LEU A 11 9.90 -36.85 -23.41
C LEU A 11 10.72 -36.49 -24.66
N GLY A 12 11.85 -35.83 -24.46
CA GLY A 12 12.81 -35.53 -25.52
C GLY A 12 14.18 -36.10 -25.17
N LYS A 13 14.35 -37.42 -25.26
CA LYS A 13 15.67 -38.05 -25.23
C LYS A 13 16.31 -37.85 -26.61
N PRO A 14 17.47 -37.18 -26.76
CA PRO A 14 18.14 -37.18 -28.05
C PRO A 14 18.92 -38.49 -28.22
N ALA A 15 18.48 -39.25 -29.22
CA ALA A 15 19.08 -40.44 -29.79
C ALA A 15 20.49 -40.19 -30.36
N ARG A 16 21.45 -39.81 -29.51
CA ARG A 16 22.87 -39.63 -29.89
C ARG A 16 23.81 -40.67 -29.30
N GLN A 17 23.37 -41.42 -28.28
CA GLN A 17 24.19 -42.49 -27.68
C GLN A 17 24.03 -43.85 -28.37
N LEU A 18 23.03 -44.04 -29.23
CA LEU A 18 22.80 -45.31 -29.94
C LEU A 18 23.40 -45.38 -31.34
N LEU A 19 23.88 -44.27 -31.90
CA LEU A 19 24.58 -44.26 -33.21
C LEU A 19 26.08 -44.54 -33.12
N PHE A 20 26.64 -44.60 -31.91
CA PHE A 20 28.07 -44.87 -31.69
C PHE A 20 28.37 -46.37 -31.48
N LEU A 21 27.36 -47.18 -31.14
CA LEU A 21 27.52 -48.62 -30.85
C LEU A 21 27.31 -49.53 -32.07
N GLU A 22 26.77 -49.01 -33.18
CA GLU A 22 26.59 -49.77 -34.43
C GLU A 22 27.81 -49.74 -35.37
N ALA A 23 28.75 -48.81 -35.15
CA ALA A 23 29.92 -48.63 -36.02
C ALA A 23 31.10 -49.61 -35.75
N LEU A 24 30.98 -50.52 -34.78
CA LEU A 24 32.04 -51.48 -34.44
C LEU A 24 31.71 -52.95 -34.78
N ARG A 25 30.61 -53.20 -35.51
CA ARG A 25 30.19 -54.59 -35.85
C ARG A 25 30.48 -55.00 -37.29
N GLN A 26 30.87 -54.08 -38.18
CA GLN A 26 31.16 -54.41 -39.58
C GLN A 26 32.66 -54.43 -39.82
N ASN A 27 33.28 -55.60 -39.61
CA ASN A 27 34.42 -56.11 -40.37
C ASN A 27 34.72 -57.56 -39.93
N ARG A 28 34.03 -58.51 -40.57
CA ARG A 28 34.49 -59.90 -40.70
C ARG A 28 34.60 -60.21 -42.19
N THR A 29 35.82 -60.37 -42.70
CA THR A 29 36.14 -61.36 -43.73
C THR A 29 37.61 -61.77 -43.57
N PRO A 30 37.94 -63.07 -43.47
CA PRO A 30 39.31 -63.56 -43.44
C PRO A 30 39.84 -63.83 -44.87
N PRO A 31 41.12 -63.60 -45.18
CA PRO A 31 41.73 -64.13 -46.39
C PRO A 31 42.39 -65.50 -46.14
N SER A 32 42.30 -66.33 -47.17
CA SER A 32 42.72 -67.73 -47.28
C SER A 32 44.21 -68.00 -46.99
N ALA A 33 44.48 -69.19 -46.46
CA ALA A 33 45.82 -69.75 -46.26
C ALA A 33 46.52 -70.12 -47.59
N PRO A 34 47.87 -70.01 -47.61
CA PRO A 34 48.67 -71.10 -48.17
C PRO A 34 49.73 -71.62 -47.17
N GLN A 35 49.69 -72.94 -47.02
CA GLN A 35 50.69 -73.95 -46.67
C GLN A 35 52.01 -73.57 -45.97
N GLU A 36 52.28 -74.39 -44.96
CA GLU A 36 53.49 -74.49 -44.14
C GLU A 36 54.79 -74.62 -44.92
N HIS A 37 55.80 -73.87 -44.48
CA HIS A 37 57.19 -74.26 -44.61
C HIS A 37 57.90 -74.00 -43.27
N LEU A 38 58.15 -75.09 -42.55
CA LEU A 38 58.94 -75.12 -41.32
C LEU A 38 60.40 -74.80 -41.64
N THR A 39 60.87 -73.62 -41.21
CA THR A 39 62.29 -73.41 -40.94
C THR A 39 62.45 -72.80 -39.56
N ASN A 40 62.84 -73.71 -38.66
CA ASN A 40 63.53 -73.52 -37.41
C ASN A 40 64.41 -72.23 -37.39
N GLN A 41 64.10 -71.29 -36.50
CA GLN A 41 65.04 -70.27 -36.01
C GLN A 41 64.53 -69.72 -34.66
N SER A 42 64.78 -70.51 -33.62
CA SER A 42 64.60 -70.13 -32.23
C SER A 42 65.78 -69.25 -31.78
N SER A 43 65.71 -67.93 -32.03
CA SER A 43 66.53 -66.94 -31.29
C SER A 43 66.01 -65.49 -31.35
N ASP A 44 65.10 -65.11 -32.25
CA ASP A 44 64.76 -63.68 -32.49
C ASP A 44 63.43 -63.18 -31.86
N MET A 45 62.66 -64.07 -31.21
CA MET A 45 61.30 -63.75 -30.70
C MET A 45 61.27 -62.98 -29.37
N ALA A 46 62.37 -62.99 -28.60
CA ALA A 46 62.44 -62.31 -27.31
C ALA A 46 62.67 -60.79 -27.44
N ASP A 47 63.38 -60.36 -28.48
CA ASP A 47 63.69 -58.94 -28.75
C ASP A 47 62.50 -58.22 -29.41
N ALA A 48 61.81 -58.89 -30.35
CA ALA A 48 60.58 -58.38 -30.95
C ALA A 48 59.43 -58.25 -29.95
N SER A 49 59.31 -59.16 -28.96
CA SER A 49 58.29 -59.03 -27.90
C SER A 49 58.62 -57.90 -26.92
N GLN A 50 59.90 -57.69 -26.60
CA GLN A 50 60.36 -56.59 -25.74
C GLN A 50 60.16 -55.22 -26.42
N GLY A 51 60.48 -55.10 -27.71
CA GLY A 51 60.20 -53.92 -28.52
C GLY A 51 58.70 -53.59 -28.59
N ALA A 52 57.86 -54.60 -28.86
CA ALA A 52 56.40 -54.42 -28.87
C ALA A 52 55.82 -54.03 -27.51
N THR A 53 56.38 -54.53 -26.39
CA THR A 53 55.98 -54.07 -25.05
C THR A 53 56.43 -52.64 -24.75
N MET A 54 57.63 -52.24 -25.20
CA MET A 54 58.13 -50.88 -25.04
C MET A 54 57.28 -49.87 -25.83
N ASP A 55 56.92 -50.19 -27.07
CA ASP A 55 56.06 -49.36 -27.90
C ASP A 55 54.67 -49.16 -27.28
N ARG A 56 54.11 -50.22 -26.67
CA ARG A 56 52.84 -50.15 -25.95
C ARG A 56 52.92 -49.24 -24.72
N ILE A 57 54.02 -49.29 -23.97
CA ILE A 57 54.27 -48.40 -22.82
C ILE A 57 54.40 -46.95 -23.28
N LEU A 58 55.15 -46.69 -24.35
CA LEU A 58 55.28 -45.34 -24.93
C LEU A 58 53.93 -44.80 -25.43
N GLN A 59 53.09 -45.66 -26.02
CA GLN A 59 51.75 -45.31 -26.44
C GLN A 59 50.85 -44.92 -25.25
N GLU A 60 50.89 -45.68 -24.15
CA GLU A 60 50.15 -45.38 -22.92
C GLU A 60 50.66 -44.10 -22.25
N ILE A 61 51.97 -43.88 -22.17
CA ILE A 61 52.56 -42.62 -21.67
C ILE A 61 52.07 -41.44 -22.50
N SER A 62 52.04 -41.56 -23.82
CA SER A 62 51.49 -40.52 -24.70
C SER A 62 50.00 -40.28 -24.47
N ALA A 63 49.23 -41.34 -24.19
CA ALA A 63 47.80 -41.24 -23.90
C ALA A 63 47.54 -40.57 -22.54
N VAL A 64 48.37 -40.86 -21.54
CA VAL A 64 48.36 -40.18 -20.25
C VAL A 64 48.73 -38.70 -20.42
N GLY A 65 49.74 -38.37 -21.21
CA GLY A 65 50.12 -36.98 -21.53
C GLY A 65 48.95 -36.19 -22.10
N ARG A 66 48.27 -36.72 -23.13
CA ARG A 66 47.07 -36.08 -23.72
C ARG A 66 45.92 -35.91 -22.71
N ARG A 67 45.75 -36.86 -21.79
CA ARG A 67 44.72 -36.75 -20.72
C ARG A 67 45.08 -35.66 -19.71
N LEU A 68 46.35 -35.53 -19.34
CA LEU A 68 46.85 -34.48 -18.44
C LEU A 68 46.68 -33.09 -19.07
N GLU A 69 47.05 -32.91 -20.33
CA GLU A 69 46.82 -31.65 -21.06
C GLU A 69 45.32 -31.28 -21.12
N GLY A 70 44.46 -32.28 -21.32
CA GLY A 70 43.02 -32.11 -21.26
C GLY A 70 42.49 -31.76 -19.86
N MET A 71 43.12 -32.28 -18.80
CA MET A 71 42.81 -31.91 -17.42
C MET A 71 43.27 -30.49 -17.10
N ASP A 72 44.47 -30.09 -17.52
CA ASP A 72 44.99 -28.73 -17.32
C ASP A 72 44.08 -27.70 -17.99
N SER A 73 43.64 -27.97 -19.22
CA SER A 73 42.70 -27.12 -19.94
C SER A 73 41.37 -26.94 -19.18
N ARG A 74 40.83 -28.03 -18.61
CA ARG A 74 39.61 -27.97 -17.79
C ARG A 74 39.84 -27.25 -16.47
N MET A 75 41.01 -27.42 -15.85
CA MET A 75 41.36 -26.74 -14.60
C MET A 75 41.46 -25.22 -14.81
N ILE A 76 42.02 -24.78 -15.94
CA ILE A 76 42.05 -23.37 -16.33
C ILE A 76 40.63 -22.83 -16.51
N SER A 77 39.75 -23.54 -17.23
CA SER A 77 38.34 -23.15 -17.41
C SER A 77 37.60 -23.02 -16.07
N LEU A 78 37.73 -24.03 -15.20
CA LEU A 78 37.10 -24.01 -13.87
C LEU A 78 37.62 -22.87 -13.00
N THR A 79 38.91 -22.55 -13.11
CA THR A 79 39.51 -21.43 -12.38
C THR A 79 38.89 -20.11 -12.85
N GLU A 80 38.67 -19.95 -14.15
CA GLU A 80 38.06 -18.73 -14.70
C GLU A 80 36.57 -18.61 -14.34
N GLU A 81 35.80 -19.69 -14.46
CA GLU A 81 34.42 -19.76 -13.99
C GLU A 81 34.32 -19.43 -12.49
N THR A 82 35.26 -19.93 -11.68
CA THR A 82 35.32 -19.63 -10.24
C THR A 82 35.59 -18.15 -9.96
N LYS A 83 36.45 -17.50 -10.75
CA LYS A 83 36.66 -16.04 -10.64
C LYS A 83 35.40 -15.28 -11.02
N SER A 84 34.74 -15.66 -12.11
CA SER A 84 33.47 -15.04 -12.53
C SER A 84 32.42 -15.15 -11.43
N MET A 85 32.22 -16.35 -10.86
CA MET A 85 31.28 -16.54 -9.75
C MET A 85 31.63 -15.68 -8.54
N ARG A 86 32.92 -15.49 -8.22
CA ARG A 86 33.32 -14.60 -7.11
C ARG A 86 32.93 -13.14 -7.37
N LEU A 87 33.07 -12.67 -8.61
CA LEU A 87 32.64 -11.32 -9.00
C LEU A 87 31.12 -11.17 -8.89
N ASP A 88 30.37 -12.15 -9.37
CA ASP A 88 28.90 -12.16 -9.28
C ASP A 88 28.43 -12.15 -7.81
N ILE A 89 29.06 -12.95 -6.96
CA ILE A 89 28.79 -12.98 -5.51
C ILE A 89 29.07 -11.62 -4.88
N ALA A 90 30.20 -10.97 -5.20
CA ALA A 90 30.50 -9.63 -4.70
C ALA A 90 29.46 -8.60 -5.17
N GLY A 91 29.01 -8.70 -6.42
CA GLY A 91 27.92 -7.89 -6.96
C GLY A 91 26.60 -8.11 -6.22
N PHE A 92 26.24 -9.36 -5.92
CA PHE A 92 25.06 -9.68 -5.13
C PHE A 92 25.16 -9.16 -3.70
N GLN A 93 26.30 -9.30 -3.04
CA GLN A 93 26.53 -8.76 -1.70
C GLN A 93 26.27 -7.24 -1.67
N SER A 94 26.83 -6.49 -2.61
CA SER A 94 26.61 -5.04 -2.71
C SER A 94 25.14 -4.68 -2.91
N ARG A 95 24.44 -5.43 -3.78
CA ARG A 95 23.00 -5.23 -4.01
C ARG A 95 22.17 -5.56 -2.77
N VAL A 96 22.50 -6.63 -2.06
CA VAL A 96 21.82 -7.03 -0.82
C VAL A 96 21.99 -5.95 0.24
N THR A 97 23.21 -5.47 0.48
CA THR A 97 23.44 -4.38 1.44
C THR A 97 22.66 -3.11 1.09
N THR A 98 22.60 -2.77 -0.20
CA THR A 98 21.79 -1.62 -0.66
C THR A 98 20.30 -1.84 -0.39
N LEU A 99 19.79 -3.04 -0.61
CA LEU A 99 18.39 -3.38 -0.34
C LEU A 99 18.09 -3.36 1.16
N GLU A 100 18.98 -3.90 2.00
CA GLU A 100 18.86 -3.87 3.46
C GLU A 100 18.77 -2.42 3.97
N GLN A 101 19.65 -1.53 3.50
CA GLN A 101 19.60 -0.10 3.84
C GLN A 101 18.30 0.57 3.41
N ARG A 102 17.80 0.25 2.21
CA ARG A 102 16.51 0.77 1.72
C ARG A 102 15.34 0.27 2.56
N VAL A 103 15.34 -1.01 2.94
CA VAL A 103 14.31 -1.59 3.81
C VAL A 103 14.32 -0.92 5.18
N MET A 104 15.49 -0.76 5.82
CA MET A 104 15.60 -0.04 7.10
C MET A 104 15.08 1.40 7.00
N THR A 105 15.37 2.10 5.89
CA THR A 105 14.87 3.46 5.64
C THR A 105 13.35 3.47 5.47
N MET A 106 12.78 2.49 4.75
CA MET A 106 11.34 2.37 4.58
C MET A 106 10.62 2.04 5.89
N GLU A 107 11.19 1.14 6.71
CA GLU A 107 10.63 0.78 8.01
C GLU A 107 10.62 1.97 8.98
N THR A 108 11.71 2.73 9.04
CA THR A 108 11.77 3.96 9.85
C THR A 108 10.81 5.03 9.36
N GLN A 109 10.61 5.18 8.05
CA GLN A 109 9.61 6.11 7.51
C GLN A 109 8.19 5.66 7.83
N ALA A 110 7.90 4.37 7.77
CA ALA A 110 6.60 3.81 8.11
C ALA A 110 6.25 4.03 9.58
N THR A 111 7.19 3.78 10.51
CA THR A 111 6.95 4.04 11.94
C THR A 111 6.71 5.54 12.20
N LEU A 112 7.49 6.43 11.59
CA LEU A 112 7.28 7.87 11.69
C LEU A 112 5.93 8.31 11.09
N ALA A 113 5.45 7.67 10.02
CA ALA A 113 4.13 7.96 9.46
C ALA A 113 3.02 7.57 10.44
N THR A 114 3.10 6.38 11.05
CA THR A 114 2.11 5.96 12.05
C THR A 114 2.07 6.89 13.28
N ASP A 115 3.23 7.33 13.78
CA ASP A 115 3.30 8.30 14.89
C ASP A 115 2.67 9.65 14.52
N ARG A 116 2.88 10.12 13.28
CA ARG A 116 2.22 11.33 12.77
C ARG A 116 0.71 11.16 12.73
N ASP A 117 0.20 10.02 12.24
CA ASP A 117 -1.24 9.76 12.17
C ASP A 117 -1.87 9.75 13.57
N HIS A 118 -1.22 9.13 14.56
CA HIS A 118 -1.66 9.17 15.95
C HIS A 118 -1.72 10.59 16.51
N LYS A 119 -0.68 11.41 16.23
CA LYS A 119 -0.65 12.82 16.64
C LYS A 119 -1.75 13.64 15.97
N LEU A 120 -2.00 13.40 14.68
CA LEU A 120 -3.06 14.07 13.92
C LEU A 120 -4.44 13.73 14.51
N LEU A 121 -4.71 12.46 14.79
CA LEU A 121 -5.96 12.05 15.42
C LEU A 121 -6.14 12.67 16.81
N TYR A 122 -5.07 12.72 17.61
CA TYR A 122 -5.09 13.37 18.91
C TYR A 122 -5.39 14.87 18.81
N ILE A 123 -4.69 15.58 17.93
CA ILE A 123 -4.92 17.02 17.71
C ILE A 123 -6.34 17.25 17.19
N HIS A 124 -6.80 16.44 16.24
CA HIS A 124 -8.16 16.53 15.70
C HIS A 124 -9.22 16.36 16.80
N SER A 125 -9.08 15.33 17.65
CA SER A 125 -9.95 15.15 18.81
C SER A 125 -9.90 16.34 19.76
N LYS A 126 -8.72 16.94 19.96
CA LYS A 126 -8.59 18.09 20.85
C LYS A 126 -9.22 19.35 20.26
N VAL A 127 -9.10 19.55 18.95
CA VAL A 127 -9.77 20.65 18.24
C VAL A 127 -11.27 20.51 18.35
N ILE A 128 -11.84 19.32 18.13
CA ILE A 128 -13.27 19.08 18.32
C ILE A 128 -13.71 19.41 19.75
N ASP A 129 -13.00 18.91 20.78
CA ASP A 129 -13.32 19.21 22.18
C ASP A 129 -13.27 20.72 22.48
N LEU A 130 -12.31 21.45 21.90
CA LEU A 130 -12.23 22.91 22.06
C LEU A 130 -13.36 23.64 21.31
N GLU A 131 -13.69 23.20 20.09
CA GLU A 131 -14.80 23.76 19.32
C GLU A 131 -16.14 23.52 20.02
N ASP A 132 -16.38 22.31 20.52
CA ASP A 132 -17.58 21.94 21.25
C ASP A 132 -17.72 22.76 22.54
N ARG A 133 -16.63 22.89 23.33
CA ARG A 133 -16.63 23.76 24.52
C ARG A 133 -16.87 25.21 24.16
N SER A 134 -16.28 25.70 23.07
CA SER A 134 -16.46 27.07 22.61
C SER A 134 -17.88 27.35 22.11
N ARG A 135 -18.59 26.33 21.61
CA ARG A 135 -19.97 26.46 21.10
C ARG A 135 -21.03 26.07 22.13
N ARG A 136 -20.66 25.38 23.20
CA ARG A 136 -21.58 24.88 24.23
C ARG A 136 -22.45 25.96 24.85
N ASP A 137 -21.89 27.15 25.02
CA ASP A 137 -22.58 28.30 25.60
C ASP A 137 -23.21 29.22 24.54
N ASN A 138 -23.13 28.83 23.26
CA ASN A 138 -23.73 29.57 22.16
C ASN A 138 -25.11 28.99 21.79
N VAL A 139 -26.12 29.84 21.73
CA VAL A 139 -27.51 29.46 21.40
C VAL A 139 -27.98 30.25 20.18
N ARG A 140 -28.52 29.53 19.19
CA ARG A 140 -29.06 30.10 17.96
C ARG A 140 -30.58 30.12 17.96
N PHE A 141 -31.14 31.29 17.71
CA PHE A 141 -32.57 31.50 17.54
C PHE A 141 -32.91 31.76 16.07
N LEU A 142 -33.87 30.98 15.57
CA LEU A 142 -34.35 31.04 14.19
C LEU A 142 -35.73 31.68 14.14
N GLY A 143 -36.06 32.36 13.04
CA GLY A 143 -37.41 32.86 12.77
C GLY A 143 -37.69 34.29 13.25
N PHE A 144 -36.72 34.98 13.86
CA PHE A 144 -36.87 36.40 14.18
C PHE A 144 -36.84 37.26 12.90
N PRO A 145 -37.86 38.11 12.65
CA PRO A 145 -37.82 39.10 11.60
C PRO A 145 -36.61 40.02 11.74
N LYS A 146 -36.18 40.59 10.61
CA LYS A 146 -35.08 41.56 10.60
C LYS A 146 -35.46 42.80 11.43
N GLU A 147 -34.50 43.33 12.18
CA GLU A 147 -34.63 44.60 12.94
C GLU A 147 -35.65 44.62 14.09
N ILE A 148 -36.34 43.52 14.39
CA ILE A 148 -37.30 43.44 15.53
C ILE A 148 -36.64 43.70 16.90
N GLU A 149 -35.34 43.44 17.00
CA GLU A 149 -34.56 43.61 18.22
C GLU A 149 -34.16 45.06 18.52
N GLY A 150 -34.31 45.96 17.54
CA GLY A 150 -33.86 47.35 17.66
C GLY A 150 -32.33 47.48 17.72
N ALA A 151 -31.85 48.43 18.53
CA ALA A 151 -30.43 48.76 18.65
C ALA A 151 -29.64 47.81 19.57
N ASP A 152 -30.32 47.12 20.50
CA ASP A 152 -29.69 46.22 21.47
C ASP A 152 -30.40 44.85 21.52
N ALA A 153 -29.77 43.88 20.86
CA ALA A 153 -30.23 42.50 20.82
C ALA A 153 -30.25 41.83 22.20
N GLN A 154 -29.36 42.22 23.12
CA GLN A 154 -29.33 41.62 24.46
C GLN A 154 -30.57 41.99 25.27
N SER A 155 -30.91 43.27 25.31
CA SER A 155 -32.11 43.76 26.02
C SER A 155 -33.39 43.18 25.43
N PHE A 156 -33.49 43.09 24.10
CA PHE A 156 -34.61 42.42 23.44
C PHE A 156 -34.79 40.98 23.92
N LEU A 157 -33.68 40.22 24.00
CA LEU A 157 -33.72 38.81 24.37
C LEU A 157 -33.99 38.59 25.87
N LYS A 158 -33.47 39.45 26.76
CA LYS A 158 -33.82 39.42 28.19
C LYS A 158 -35.33 39.57 28.41
N ASN A 159 -35.99 40.37 27.58
CA ASN A 159 -37.43 40.63 27.71
C ASN A 159 -38.29 39.52 27.09
N ILE A 160 -37.88 38.98 25.93
CA ILE A 160 -38.72 38.05 25.17
C ILE A 160 -38.55 36.59 25.59
N LEU A 161 -37.38 36.19 26.10
CA LEU A 161 -37.13 34.80 26.48
C LEU A 161 -38.03 34.32 27.64
N PRO A 162 -38.24 35.08 28.73
CA PRO A 162 -39.18 34.69 29.77
C PRO A 162 -40.61 34.52 29.25
N GLN A 163 -41.03 35.40 28.32
CA GLN A 163 -42.37 35.35 27.71
C GLN A 163 -42.55 34.13 26.81
N LEU A 164 -41.54 33.78 26.01
CA LEU A 164 -41.59 32.67 25.06
C LEU A 164 -41.47 31.31 25.73
N THR A 165 -40.62 31.22 26.76
CA THR A 165 -40.33 29.95 27.45
C THR A 165 -41.23 29.70 28.66
N GLY A 166 -41.85 30.75 29.19
CA GLY A 166 -42.58 30.69 30.47
C GLY A 166 -41.67 30.42 31.67
N LEU A 167 -40.35 30.52 31.49
CA LEU A 167 -39.36 30.28 32.54
C LEU A 167 -38.99 31.59 33.23
N THR A 168 -38.96 31.54 34.56
CA THR A 168 -38.36 32.59 35.39
C THR A 168 -36.89 32.25 35.62
N PHE A 169 -35.99 33.15 35.22
CA PHE A 169 -34.56 33.00 35.40
C PHE A 169 -34.12 33.76 36.67
N ASP A 170 -33.65 33.03 37.68
CA ASP A 170 -33.07 33.57 38.91
C ASP A 170 -31.72 32.88 39.17
N PRO A 171 -30.57 33.58 39.05
CA PRO A 171 -30.41 35.01 38.76
C PRO A 171 -30.79 35.39 37.30
N PRO A 172 -30.95 36.67 36.95
CA PRO A 172 -31.27 37.08 35.59
C PRO A 172 -30.26 36.56 34.54
N LEU A 173 -30.73 36.27 33.32
CA LEU A 173 -29.86 35.86 32.22
C LEU A 173 -28.82 36.94 31.89
N GLU A 174 -27.55 36.56 31.87
CA GLU A 174 -26.44 37.40 31.43
C GLU A 174 -25.88 36.92 30.08
N PHE A 175 -25.80 37.85 29.13
CA PHE A 175 -25.29 37.58 27.79
C PHE A 175 -23.92 38.22 27.65
N GLN A 176 -22.94 37.45 27.16
CA GLN A 176 -21.65 38.00 26.79
C GLN A 176 -21.77 38.77 25.48
N ARG A 177 -22.48 38.20 24.50
CA ARG A 177 -22.69 38.77 23.16
C ARG A 177 -24.03 38.32 22.58
N ALA A 178 -24.68 39.18 21.81
CA ALA A 178 -25.84 38.84 20.99
C ALA A 178 -25.73 39.57 19.66
N HIS A 179 -25.75 38.83 18.54
CA HIS A 179 -25.63 39.41 17.20
C HIS A 179 -26.27 38.51 16.14
N ARG A 180 -26.61 39.09 14.98
CA ARG A 180 -27.07 38.30 13.83
C ARG A 180 -25.91 37.61 13.14
N LEU A 181 -26.13 36.36 12.73
CA LEU A 181 -25.21 35.63 11.86
C LEU A 181 -25.66 35.66 10.40
N GLY A 182 -24.66 35.72 9.53
CA GLY A 182 -24.82 35.64 8.09
C GLY A 182 -24.86 37.02 7.39
N PRO A 183 -24.65 37.04 6.06
CA PRO A 183 -24.67 38.28 5.29
C PRO A 183 -26.07 38.92 5.34
N LYS A 184 -26.11 40.26 5.30
CA LYS A 184 -27.34 41.05 5.22
C LYS A 184 -28.07 40.69 3.91
N ARG A 185 -28.97 39.71 3.97
CA ARG A 185 -29.76 39.28 2.81
C ARG A 185 -30.65 40.45 2.35
N ARG A 186 -30.90 40.52 1.04
CA ARG A 186 -31.91 41.43 0.46
C ARG A 186 -33.28 41.14 1.08
N GLU A 187 -34.06 42.20 1.20
CA GLU A 187 -35.21 42.43 2.07
C GLU A 187 -36.16 41.23 2.28
N GLY A 188 -36.64 41.08 3.53
CA GLY A 188 -37.81 40.24 3.88
C GLY A 188 -37.55 38.83 4.42
N GLY A 189 -36.33 38.30 4.33
CA GLY A 189 -36.03 36.93 4.80
C GLY A 189 -35.76 36.83 6.32
N PRO A 190 -36.25 35.79 7.02
CA PRO A 190 -35.88 35.53 8.41
C PRO A 190 -34.36 35.31 8.51
N THR A 191 -33.73 35.89 9.54
CA THR A 191 -32.29 35.73 9.80
C THR A 191 -32.07 35.13 11.18
N THR A 192 -30.91 34.50 11.38
CA THR A 192 -30.57 33.81 12.63
C THR A 192 -29.95 34.79 13.62
N LEU A 193 -30.46 34.81 14.85
CA LEU A 193 -29.81 35.46 15.97
C LEU A 193 -28.93 34.44 16.69
N ASP A 194 -27.64 34.74 16.86
CA ASP A 194 -26.72 33.93 17.63
C ASP A 194 -26.33 34.67 18.90
N LEU A 195 -26.35 33.94 20.01
CA LEU A 195 -26.05 34.42 21.33
C LEU A 195 -24.93 33.63 21.92
N SER A 196 -24.05 34.33 22.63
CA SER A 196 -23.04 33.73 23.48
C SER A 196 -23.38 34.09 24.92
N LEU A 197 -23.73 33.08 25.71
CA LEU A 197 -24.05 33.25 27.12
C LEU A 197 -22.74 33.35 27.93
N LEU A 198 -22.75 34.19 28.96
CA LEU A 198 -21.64 34.22 29.91
C LEU A 198 -21.80 33.02 30.85
N ALA A 199 -20.83 32.10 30.85
CA ALA A 199 -20.82 30.92 31.72
C ALA A 199 -20.57 31.28 33.19
N SER A 200 -21.54 31.90 33.86
CA SER A 200 -21.68 31.92 35.32
C SER A 200 -22.77 30.97 35.82
N TYR A 201 -23.49 30.30 34.91
CA TYR A 201 -24.51 29.32 35.24
C TYR A 201 -23.90 27.94 35.54
N THR A 202 -23.71 27.67 36.82
CA THR A 202 -23.34 26.35 37.36
C THR A 202 -24.41 25.32 37.05
N HIS A 203 -24.05 24.31 36.24
CA HIS A 203 -24.61 22.95 36.06
C HIS A 203 -26.13 22.67 35.96
N ALA A 204 -27.04 23.59 36.27
CA ALA A 204 -28.48 23.40 36.25
C ALA A 204 -29.18 24.13 35.08
N GLY A 205 -28.55 25.17 34.52
CA GLY A 205 -29.17 26.03 33.48
C GLY A 205 -29.08 25.49 32.05
N THR A 206 -28.12 24.61 31.73
CA THR A 206 -27.99 24.03 30.38
C THR A 206 -29.12 23.03 30.06
N SER A 207 -29.92 22.66 31.07
CA SER A 207 -31.12 21.84 30.91
C SER A 207 -32.32 22.61 30.34
N ALA A 208 -32.30 23.95 30.28
CA ALA A 208 -33.44 24.73 29.82
C ALA A 208 -33.61 24.69 28.29
N PHE A 209 -32.50 24.55 27.53
CA PHE A 209 -32.51 24.61 26.06
C PHE A 209 -32.37 23.25 25.35
N THR A 210 -32.20 22.13 26.07
CA THR A 210 -32.27 20.77 25.50
C THR A 210 -33.70 20.24 25.33
N LYS A 211 -34.69 21.10 25.55
CA LYS A 211 -36.05 20.88 25.07
C LYS A 211 -36.19 21.61 23.73
N SER A 212 -36.17 20.83 22.64
CA SER A 212 -36.91 21.16 21.42
C SER A 212 -38.40 21.26 21.79
N VAL A 213 -38.79 22.29 22.52
CA VAL A 213 -40.18 22.66 22.70
C VAL A 213 -40.56 23.35 21.41
N HIS A 214 -41.51 22.74 20.71
CA HIS A 214 -42.42 23.42 19.81
C HIS A 214 -43.02 24.64 20.53
N ALA A 215 -42.26 25.74 20.63
CA ALA A 215 -42.86 27.03 20.79
C ALA A 215 -43.67 27.23 19.50
N GLY A 216 -44.99 27.25 19.64
CA GLY A 216 -45.89 27.48 18.52
C GLY A 216 -45.50 28.73 17.73
N PRO A 217 -46.07 28.91 16.52
CA PRO A 217 -45.78 30.06 15.69
C PRO A 217 -45.88 31.34 16.51
N PHE A 218 -44.86 32.19 16.38
CA PHE A 218 -44.80 33.52 16.97
C PHE A 218 -46.16 34.20 16.75
N PRO A 219 -46.79 34.83 17.77
CA PRO A 219 -47.96 35.66 17.56
C PRO A 219 -47.51 36.93 16.83
N TYR A 220 -47.36 36.81 15.52
CA TYR A 220 -47.18 37.91 14.60
C TYR A 220 -48.47 38.01 13.81
N GLU A 221 -49.36 38.91 14.20
CA GLU A 221 -50.47 39.33 13.35
C GLU A 221 -49.86 39.93 12.09
N ARG A 222 -50.00 39.21 10.98
CA ARG A 222 -49.63 39.68 9.65
C ARG A 222 -50.38 41.01 9.43
N PRO A 223 -49.71 42.13 9.13
CA PRO A 223 -50.42 43.36 8.81
C PRO A 223 -51.33 43.09 7.60
N PRO A 224 -52.54 43.68 7.55
CA PRO A 224 -53.54 43.36 6.55
C PRO A 224 -52.97 43.62 5.16
N ASP A 225 -52.94 42.57 4.35
CA ASP A 225 -52.51 42.62 2.95
C ASP A 225 -53.28 43.73 2.25
N THR A 226 -52.60 44.83 1.93
CA THR A 226 -53.15 45.91 1.12
C THR A 226 -53.10 45.48 -0.34
N ASN A 227 -53.86 44.44 -0.70
CA ASN A 227 -54.15 44.10 -2.09
C ASN A 227 -55.25 43.03 -2.20
N ASP A 228 -56.44 43.35 -1.69
CA ASP A 228 -57.67 42.80 -2.25
C ASP A 228 -58.09 43.67 -3.44
N GLY A 229 -57.81 43.16 -4.65
CA GLY A 229 -58.22 43.86 -5.86
C GLY A 229 -57.67 43.27 -7.15
N ARG A 230 -58.13 42.08 -7.53
CA ARG A 230 -58.74 41.84 -8.87
C ARG A 230 -59.19 40.40 -9.07
N LEU A 231 -60.48 40.24 -8.88
CA LEU A 231 -61.34 39.29 -9.59
C LEU A 231 -61.38 39.64 -11.11
N LEU A 232 -61.43 38.59 -11.95
CA LEU A 232 -61.94 38.55 -13.35
C LEU A 232 -61.03 39.19 -14.43
N GLN A 233 -60.84 38.71 -15.66
CA GLN A 233 -61.48 37.67 -16.48
C GLN A 233 -60.54 37.38 -17.68
N ARG A 234 -60.71 36.20 -18.33
CA ARG A 234 -60.26 35.96 -19.70
C ARG A 234 -61.15 36.72 -20.70
N ASP A 235 -60.54 37.18 -21.79
CA ASP A 235 -61.01 37.19 -23.20
C ASP A 235 -60.63 38.48 -23.93
N GLN A 236 -59.60 38.40 -24.77
CA GLN A 236 -59.66 38.51 -26.24
C GLN A 236 -58.26 38.24 -26.83
#